data_AF-Q8MIN0-F1
#
_entry.id   AF-Q8MIN0-F1
#
_cell.length_a   1.000
_cell.length_b   1.000
_cell.length_c   1.000
_cell.angle_alpha   90.00
_cell.angle_beta   90.00
_cell.angle_gamma   90.00
#
_symmetry.space_group_name_H-M   'P 1'
#
loop_
_entity.id
_entity.type
_entity.pdbx_description
1 polymer ?
#
loop_
_entity_poly.entity_id
_entity_poly.type
_entity_poly.pdbx_seq_one_letter_code
_entity_poly.pdbx_strand_id
1 'polypeptide(L)' 'CGGCCNDESLECVPTEESNITMQIMRIKPHQSQHIGEMSFLQHNKCECRPKKDKARQEKCDKPRR' A
#
# COMPACT_ATOMS: atom_id res chain seq x y z
N CYS A 1 -5.77 -1.79 -5.44
CA CYS A 1 -6.02 -3.14 -6.00
C CYS A 1 -6.40 -4.08 -4.87
N GLY A 2 -7.46 -4.87 -5.03
CA GLY A 2 -7.92 -5.84 -4.03
C GLY A 2 -9.06 -6.68 -4.63
N GLY A 3 -9.02 -8.00 -4.42
CA GLY A 3 -9.93 -8.97 -5.04
C GLY A 3 -9.24 -10.31 -5.31
N CYS A 4 -10.00 -11.31 -5.74
CA CYS A 4 -9.46 -12.59 -6.20
C CYS A 4 -9.17 -12.56 -7.71
N CYS A 5 -8.25 -13.42 -8.13
CA CYS A 5 -8.01 -13.73 -9.54
C CYS A 5 -8.68 -15.06 -9.89
N ASN A 6 -8.87 -15.33 -11.18
CA ASN A 6 -9.48 -16.58 -11.68
C ASN A 6 -8.61 -17.83 -11.45
N ASP A 7 -7.34 -17.64 -11.05
CA ASP A 7 -6.38 -18.70 -10.74
C ASP A 7 -5.59 -18.32 -9.48
N GLU A 8 -5.39 -19.27 -8.58
CA GLU A 8 -4.70 -19.07 -7.30
C GLU A 8 -3.19 -18.81 -7.45
N SER A 9 -2.59 -19.15 -8.59
CA SER A 9 -1.19 -18.84 -8.93
C SER A 9 -0.98 -17.36 -9.32
N LEU A 10 -2.05 -16.60 -9.54
CA LEU A 10 -2.01 -15.19 -9.89
C LEU A 10 -2.21 -14.29 -8.67
N GLU A 11 -1.69 -13.07 -8.75
CA GLU A 11 -1.94 -11.99 -7.78
C GLU A 11 -2.46 -10.73 -8.47
N CYS A 12 -3.42 -10.05 -7.83
CA CYS A 12 -3.98 -8.79 -8.31
C CYS A 12 -3.04 -7.63 -7.93
N VAL A 13 -2.34 -7.08 -8.91
CA VAL A 13 -1.29 -6.07 -8.73
C VAL A 13 -1.59 -4.81 -9.54
N PRO A 14 -1.14 -3.63 -9.08
CA PRO A 14 -1.28 -2.39 -9.86
C PRO A 14 -0.43 -2.42 -11.13
N THR A 15 -0.98 -1.88 -12.22
CA THR A 15 -0.26 -1.65 -13.48
C THR A 15 -0.14 -0.17 -13.83
N GLU A 16 -0.95 0.68 -13.20
CA GLU A 16 -0.88 2.12 -13.29
C GLU A 16 -1.15 2.72 -11.91
N GLU A 17 -0.30 3.65 -11.48
CA GLU A 17 -0.38 4.30 -10.18
C GLU A 17 -0.27 5.82 -10.35
N SER A 18 -0.91 6.54 -9.43
CA SER A 18 -0.77 7.98 -9.31
C SER A 18 -0.94 8.40 -7.86
N ASN A 19 -0.49 9.60 -7.51
CA ASN A 19 -0.73 10.14 -6.18
C ASN A 19 -2.01 10.98 -6.17
N ILE A 20 -2.86 10.77 -5.18
CA ILE A 20 -3.99 11.64 -4.88
C ILE A 20 -3.67 12.51 -3.67
N THR A 21 -3.88 13.83 -3.81
CA THR A 21 -3.70 14.78 -2.71
C THR A 21 -5.05 15.05 -2.05
N MET A 22 -5.09 14.89 -0.73
CA MET A 22 -6.29 15.11 0.09
C MET A 22 -5.98 16.11 1.20
N GLN A 23 -6.99 16.89 1.56
CA GLN A 23 -6.95 17.73 2.77
C GLN A 23 -7.28 16.86 3.99
N ILE A 24 -6.30 16.67 4.87
CA ILE A 24 -6.42 15.80 6.05
C ILE A 24 -6.28 16.64 7.33
N MET A 25 -7.17 16.40 8.29
CA MET A 25 -7.07 17.01 9.61
C MET A 25 -5.92 16.36 10.41
N ARG A 26 -4.92 17.16 10.77
CA ARG A 26 -3.78 16.75 11.58
C ARG A 26 -4.02 17.19 13.02
N ILE A 27 -4.13 16.21 13.91
CA ILE A 27 -4.35 16.43 15.34
C ILE A 27 -3.03 16.22 16.09
N LYS A 28 -2.50 17.27 16.71
CA LYS A 28 -1.45 17.15 17.73
C LYS A 28 -2.12 17.19 19.10
N PRO A 29 -2.15 16.08 19.86
CA PRO A 29 -2.74 16.05 21.19
C PRO A 29 -2.16 17.16 22.07
N HIS A 30 -3.03 17.86 22.81
CA HIS A 30 -2.67 18.96 23.72
C HIS A 30 -1.97 20.19 23.09
N GLN A 31 -1.88 20.30 21.76
CA GLN A 31 -1.20 21.42 21.11
C GLN A 31 -2.10 22.15 20.11
N SER A 32 -2.45 21.52 18.99
CA SER A 32 -3.21 22.18 17.92
C SER A 32 -3.77 21.19 16.91
N GLN A 33 -4.78 21.65 16.17
CA GLN A 33 -5.36 20.93 15.05
C GLN A 33 -5.32 21.84 13.82
N HIS A 34 -4.93 21.31 12.68
CA HIS A 34 -4.93 22.05 11.41
C HIS A 34 -5.22 21.11 10.24
N ILE A 35 -5.79 21.65 9.17
CA ILE A 35 -5.94 20.94 7.90
C ILE A 35 -4.63 21.08 7.13
N GLY A 36 -4.07 19.97 6.67
CA GLY A 36 -2.90 19.95 5.82
C GLY A 36 -3.08 19.01 4.65
N GLU A 37 -2.49 19.33 3.51
CA GLU A 37 -2.48 18.43 2.36
C GLU A 37 -1.58 17.22 2.62
N MET A 38 -2.03 16.07 2.15
CA MET A 38 -1.27 14.82 2.15
C MET A 38 -1.50 14.10 0.84
N SER A 39 -0.42 13.58 0.25
CA SER A 39 -0.49 12.77 -0.95
C SER A 39 -0.43 11.28 -0.60
N PHE A 40 -1.30 10.49 -1.22
CA PHE A 40 -1.40 9.04 -1.02
C PHE A 40 -1.25 8.34 -2.36
N LEU A 41 -0.57 7.20 -2.38
CA LEU A 41 -0.47 6.36 -3.56
C LEU A 41 -1.83 5.73 -3.86
N GLN A 42 -2.31 5.89 -5.08
CA GLN A 42 -3.54 5.30 -5.60
C GLN A 42 -3.23 4.42 -6.81
N HIS A 43 -3.89 3.27 -6.87
CA HIS A 43 -3.79 2.36 -8.02
C HIS A 43 -4.92 2.68 -9.01
N ASN A 44 -4.59 3.12 -10.22
CA ASN A 44 -5.56 3.50 -11.25
C ASN A 44 -6.01 2.29 -12.09
N LYS A 45 -5.10 1.33 -12.31
CA LYS A 45 -5.38 0.07 -13.02
C LYS A 45 -4.76 -1.10 -12.28
N CYS A 46 -5.45 -2.24 -12.33
CA CYS A 46 -5.04 -3.47 -11.68
C CYS A 46 -5.21 -4.65 -12.63
N GLU A 47 -4.30 -5.62 -12.58
CA GLU A 47 -4.35 -6.84 -13.39
C GLU A 47 -3.89 -8.05 -12.57
N CYS A 48 -4.37 -9.23 -12.96
CA CYS A 48 -3.88 -10.51 -12.44
C CYS A 48 -2.59 -10.88 -13.16
N ARG A 49 -1.47 -10.92 -12.43
CA ARG A 49 -0.16 -11.30 -12.95
C ARG A 49 0.36 -12.52 -12.19
N PRO A 50 1.21 -13.37 -12.81
CA PRO A 50 1.81 -14.51 -12.13
C PRO A 50 2.55 -14.07 -10.86
N LYS A 51 2.29 -14.76 -9.75
CA LYS A 51 3.03 -14.55 -8.51
C LYS A 51 4.51 -14.76 -8.80
N LYS A 52 5.35 -13.79 -8.42
CA LYS A 52 6.79 -14.00 -8.45
C LYS A 52 7.14 -15.02 -7.37
N ASP A 53 7.86 -16.08 -7.72
CA ASP A 53 8.44 -17.00 -6.73
C ASP A 53 9.31 -16.19 -5.75
N LYS A 54 8.74 -15.89 -4.58
CA LYS A 54 9.50 -15.34 -3.48
C LYS A 54 10.32 -16.50 -2.94
N ALA A 55 11.51 -16.70 -3.50
CA ALA A 55 12.56 -17.43 -2.80
C ALA A 55 12.64 -16.83 -1.39
N ARG A 56 12.15 -17.61 -0.42
CA ARG A 56 12.08 -17.37 1.03
C ARG A 56 13.12 -16.34 1.50
N GLN A 57 12.74 -15.06 1.61
CA GLN A 57 13.47 -14.12 2.46
C GLN A 57 13.06 -14.38 3.92
N GLU A 58 13.51 -15.53 4.44
CA GLU A 58 13.80 -15.64 5.85
C GLU A 58 14.96 -14.71 6.17
N LYS A 59 14.69 -13.57 6.82
CA LYS A 59 15.53 -12.99 7.89
C LYS A 59 14.63 -12.15 8.80
N CYS A 60 13.86 -12.84 9.65
CA CYS A 60 13.44 -12.26 10.92
C CYS A 60 14.66 -12.32 11.84
N ASP A 61 15.58 -11.36 11.72
CA ASP A 61 16.74 -11.23 12.61
C ASP A 61 16.80 -9.80 13.14
N LYS A 62 15.85 -9.40 13.98
CA LYS A 62 16.10 -8.37 14.99
C LYS A 62 15.37 -8.74 16.30
N PRO A 63 16.09 -9.11 17.37
CA PRO A 63 15.49 -9.21 18.69
C PRO A 63 15.09 -7.81 19.15
N ARG A 64 13.81 -7.60 19.46
CA ARG A 64 13.38 -6.45 20.26
C ARG A 64 13.79 -6.76 21.71
N ARG A 65 14.88 -6.15 22.15
CA ARG A 65 15.22 -5.99 23.56
C ARG A 65 14.32 -4.92 24.17
#